data_AF-A0A359IJ53-F1
#
_entry.id   AF-A0A359IJ53-F1
#
_cell.length_a   1.000
_cell.length_b   1.000
_cell.length_c   1.000
_cell.angle_alpha   90.00
_cell.angle_beta   90.00
_cell.angle_gamma   90.00
#
_symmetry.space_group_name_H-M   'P 1'
#
loop_
_entity.id
_entity.type
_entity.pdbx_description
1 polymer ?
#
loop_
_entity_poly.entity_id
_entity_poly.type
_entity_poly.pdbx_seq_one_letter_code
_entity_poly.pdbx_strand_id
1 'polypeptide(L)'
;MTNIMFKEGIAYESSYGCAGRAEFTPIIMVKENQEFFIQNKVKEITRDGYSKHHEERNLNEIERIKKQLLNNDGKFLKFHAREENPFKFIQWVKDNNYTFEIHGELFYECNNDSFVDFHGNVKEYSAAFHYRIYDVEMIQELKNKVSECKSYVKWLRNAS
;
A
#
# COMPACT_ATOMS: atom_id res chain seq x y z
N MET A 1 -6.39 -8.76 -22.59
CA MET A 1 -6.75 -7.83 -21.51
C MET A 1 -6.91 -8.65 -20.25
N THR A 2 -6.21 -8.28 -19.18
CA THR A 2 -6.36 -8.95 -17.88
C THR A 2 -7.78 -8.70 -17.36
N ASN A 3 -8.50 -9.75 -16.99
CA ASN A 3 -9.82 -9.61 -16.40
C ASN A 3 -9.66 -9.22 -14.92
N ILE A 4 -10.03 -7.98 -14.59
CA ILE A 4 -9.96 -7.43 -13.24
C ILE A 4 -11.35 -6.98 -12.82
N MET A 5 -11.80 -7.47 -11.68
CA MET A 5 -13.06 -7.09 -11.04
C MET A 5 -12.80 -6.62 -9.61
N PHE A 6 -13.72 -5.84 -9.06
CA PHE A 6 -13.67 -5.38 -7.68
C PHE A 6 -14.92 -5.82 -6.94
N LYS A 7 -14.76 -6.29 -5.69
CA LYS A 7 -15.87 -6.64 -4.82
C LYS A 7 -15.61 -6.20 -3.38
N GLU A 8 -16.67 -6.14 -2.60
CA GLU A 8 -16.61 -5.90 -1.16
C GLU A 8 -16.60 -7.24 -0.42
N GLY A 9 -15.76 -7.33 0.61
CA GLY A 9 -15.74 -8.45 1.55
C GLY A 9 -16.77 -8.29 2.66
N ILE A 10 -16.73 -9.20 3.63
CA ILE A 10 -17.60 -9.14 4.81
C ILE A 10 -17.16 -7.97 5.70
N ALA A 11 -18.10 -7.05 5.97
CA ALA A 11 -17.85 -5.92 6.85
C ALA A 11 -17.65 -6.37 8.31
N TYR A 12 -16.80 -5.64 9.03
CA TYR A 12 -16.54 -5.88 10.44
C TYR A 12 -16.32 -4.57 11.20
N GLU A 13 -16.64 -4.54 12.49
CA GLU A 13 -16.34 -3.40 13.34
C GLU A 13 -15.05 -3.63 14.12
N SER A 14 -14.24 -2.57 14.26
CA SER A 14 -13.07 -2.60 15.12
C SER A 14 -12.76 -1.21 15.68
N SER A 15 -11.78 -1.13 16.56
CA SER A 15 -11.27 0.16 17.04
C SER A 15 -10.65 0.96 15.89
N TYR A 16 -10.87 2.28 15.90
CA TYR A 16 -10.36 3.18 14.86
C TYR A 16 -9.73 4.42 15.48
N GLY A 17 -8.39 4.43 15.56
CA GLY A 17 -7.61 5.52 16.12
C GLY A 17 -8.14 6.01 17.48
N CYS A 18 -8.11 7.32 17.67
CA CYS A 18 -8.68 7.97 18.86
C CYS A 18 -10.21 8.12 18.79
N ALA A 19 -10.83 7.79 17.64
CA ALA A 19 -12.24 8.06 17.35
C ALA A 19 -13.20 7.03 17.97
N GLY A 20 -12.69 5.94 18.54
CA GLY A 20 -13.49 4.89 19.16
C GLY A 20 -13.63 3.69 18.25
N ARG A 21 -14.60 3.70 17.32
CA ARG A 21 -14.93 2.55 16.47
C ARG A 21 -15.19 2.96 15.01
N ALA A 22 -14.98 2.02 14.10
CA ALA A 22 -15.41 2.15 12.71
C ALA A 22 -15.91 0.80 12.17
N GLU A 23 -16.80 0.88 11.18
CA GLU A 23 -17.11 -0.25 10.29
C GLU A 23 -16.08 -0.26 9.16
N PHE A 24 -15.46 -1.41 8.94
CA PHE A 24 -14.49 -1.67 7.88
C PHE A 24 -15.10 -2.65 6.89
N THR A 25 -15.10 -2.30 5.61
CA THR A 25 -15.47 -3.21 4.53
C THR A 25 -14.24 -3.47 3.67
N PRO A 26 -13.67 -4.69 3.66
CA PRO A 26 -12.55 -5.01 2.79
C PRO A 26 -12.90 -4.78 1.32
N ILE A 27 -12.04 -4.07 0.59
CA ILE A 27 -12.13 -3.97 -0.86
C ILE A 27 -11.15 -4.98 -1.47
N ILE A 28 -11.66 -5.82 -2.34
CA ILE A 28 -10.96 -6.97 -2.91
C ILE A 28 -10.89 -6.80 -4.43
N MET A 29 -9.68 -6.96 -4.98
CA MET A 29 -9.46 -7.13 -6.40
C MET A 29 -9.53 -8.62 -6.73
N VAL A 30 -10.31 -8.97 -7.74
CA VAL A 30 -10.32 -10.32 -8.32
C VAL A 30 -9.60 -10.25 -9.66
N LYS A 31 -8.46 -10.93 -9.76
CA LYS A 31 -7.65 -11.00 -10.98
C LYS A 31 -7.36 -12.47 -11.24
N GLU A 32 -7.71 -12.94 -12.44
CA GLU A 32 -7.45 -14.35 -12.85
C GLU A 32 -8.03 -15.38 -11.87
N ASN A 33 -9.22 -15.09 -11.33
CA ASN A 33 -9.92 -15.90 -10.30
C ASN A 33 -9.23 -15.96 -8.92
N GLN A 34 -8.19 -15.16 -8.70
CA GLN A 34 -7.56 -15.00 -7.40
C GLN A 34 -7.97 -13.67 -6.74
N GLU A 35 -8.13 -13.71 -5.42
CA GLU A 35 -8.56 -12.57 -4.62
C GLU A 35 -7.37 -11.90 -3.94
N PHE A 36 -7.32 -10.58 -4.05
CA PHE A 36 -6.25 -9.74 -3.52
C PHE A 36 -6.86 -8.62 -2.69
N PHE A 37 -6.45 -8.53 -1.42
CA PHE A 37 -6.87 -7.43 -0.56
C PHE A 37 -6.25 -6.10 -1.03
N ILE A 38 -7.08 -5.07 -1.12
CA ILE A 38 -6.65 -3.73 -1.52
C ILE A 38 -6.46 -2.83 -0.31
N GLN A 39 -7.58 -2.48 0.33
CA GLN A 39 -7.65 -1.75 1.58
C GLN A 39 -9.07 -1.84 2.12
N ASN A 40 -9.29 -1.36 3.34
CA ASN A 40 -10.65 -1.22 3.85
C ASN A 40 -11.28 0.08 3.36
N LYS A 41 -12.53 -0.01 2.91
CA LYS A 41 -13.47 1.11 2.99
C LYS A 41 -13.81 1.33 4.46
N VAL A 42 -13.75 2.57 4.93
CA VAL A 42 -13.92 2.89 6.35
C VAL A 42 -15.11 3.81 6.54
N LYS A 43 -16.01 3.42 7.46
CA LYS A 43 -17.08 4.27 7.97
C LYS A 43 -16.87 4.51 9.45
N GLU A 44 -16.41 5.70 9.77
CA GLU A 44 -16.16 6.12 11.14
C GLU A 44 -17.47 6.31 11.90
N ILE A 45 -17.55 5.71 13.09
CA ILE A 45 -18.69 5.82 14.00
C ILE A 45 -18.35 6.89 15.04
N THR A 46 -18.95 8.07 14.91
CA THR A 46 -18.79 9.17 15.87
C THR A 46 -19.92 9.17 16.90
N ARG A 47 -19.82 10.01 17.94
CA ARG A 47 -20.90 10.17 18.96
C ARG A 47 -22.24 10.58 18.33
N ASP A 48 -22.20 11.33 17.24
CA ASP A 48 -23.38 11.85 16.53
C ASP A 48 -23.79 10.97 15.33
N GLY A 49 -23.23 9.75 15.23
CA GLY A 49 -23.45 8.81 14.13
C GLY A 49 -22.30 8.79 13.11
N TYR A 50 -22.58 8.37 11.88
CA TYR A 50 -21.55 8.23 10.84
C TYR A 50 -21.05 9.57 10.31
N SER A 51 -19.73 9.72 10.15
CA SER A 51 -19.12 10.90 9.55
C SER A 51 -19.28 10.89 8.01
N LYS A 52 -20.24 11.66 7.48
CA LYS A 52 -20.51 11.77 6.03
C LYS A 52 -19.30 12.27 5.24
N HIS A 53 -18.56 13.25 5.78
CA HIS A 53 -17.38 13.80 5.11
C HIS A 53 -16.25 12.78 4.97
N HIS A 54 -16.06 11.92 5.98
CA HIS A 54 -15.04 10.88 5.93
C HIS A 54 -15.43 9.77 4.96
N GLU A 55 -16.72 9.42 4.91
CA GLU A 55 -17.25 8.45 3.96
C GLU A 55 -17.04 8.87 2.51
N GLU A 56 -17.40 10.12 2.15
CA GLU A 56 -17.22 10.62 0.77
C GLU A 56 -15.75 10.65 0.34
N ARG A 57 -14.85 11.11 1.22
CA ARG A 57 -13.41 11.08 0.97
C ARG A 57 -12.91 9.66 0.74
N ASN A 58 -13.37 8.71 1.56
CA ASN A 58 -12.96 7.31 1.46
C ASN A 58 -13.45 6.67 0.14
N LEU A 59 -14.67 6.97 -0.29
CA LEU A 59 -15.20 6.52 -1.59
C LEU A 59 -14.39 7.07 -2.77
N ASN A 60 -14.07 8.36 -2.75
CA ASN A 60 -13.24 8.98 -3.79
C ASN A 60 -11.83 8.35 -3.84
N GLU A 61 -11.26 8.03 -2.68
CA GLU A 61 -9.98 7.33 -2.60
C GLU A 61 -10.05 5.92 -3.17
N ILE A 62 -11.10 5.15 -2.86
CA ILE A 62 -11.32 3.81 -3.42
C ILE A 62 -11.44 3.86 -4.94
N GLU A 63 -12.18 4.80 -5.50
CA GLU A 63 -12.31 4.93 -6.96
C GLU A 63 -10.98 5.33 -7.63
N ARG A 64 -10.17 6.18 -6.99
CA ARG A 64 -8.80 6.48 -7.45
C ARG A 64 -7.92 5.23 -7.45
N ILE A 65 -8.03 4.39 -6.42
CA ILE A 65 -7.26 3.15 -6.29
C ILE A 65 -7.66 2.14 -7.36
N LYS A 66 -8.96 1.92 -7.58
CA LYS A 66 -9.47 1.03 -8.64
C LYS A 66 -8.95 1.47 -10.02
N LYS A 67 -9.00 2.76 -10.32
CA LYS A 67 -8.47 3.32 -11.58
C LYS A 67 -6.97 3.06 -11.73
N GLN A 68 -6.17 3.24 -10.68
CA GLN A 68 -4.74 2.92 -10.74
C GLN A 68 -4.50 1.45 -11.07
N LEU A 69 -5.17 0.53 -10.37
CA LEU A 69 -5.04 -0.91 -10.58
C LEU A 69 -5.45 -1.30 -12.01
N LEU A 70 -6.56 -0.75 -12.52
CA LEU A 70 -6.95 -0.97 -13.92
C LEU A 70 -5.89 -0.47 -14.91
N ASN A 71 -5.27 0.67 -14.63
CA ASN A 71 -4.24 1.27 -15.51
C ASN A 71 -2.89 0.55 -15.48
N ASN A 72 -2.66 -0.35 -14.51
CA ASN A 72 -1.40 -1.08 -14.38
C ASN A 72 -1.58 -2.60 -14.34
N ASP A 73 -2.70 -3.12 -14.88
CA ASP A 73 -3.03 -4.54 -14.93
C ASP A 73 -3.04 -5.23 -13.55
N GLY A 74 -3.43 -4.47 -12.53
CA GLY A 74 -3.54 -4.91 -11.14
C GLY A 74 -2.19 -5.29 -10.52
N LYS A 75 -1.08 -4.75 -11.04
CA LYS A 75 0.27 -5.12 -10.59
C LYS A 75 0.67 -4.43 -9.30
N PHE A 76 0.30 -3.16 -9.13
CA PHE A 76 0.70 -2.40 -7.95
C PHE A 76 -0.26 -1.26 -7.61
N LEU A 77 -0.13 -0.73 -6.40
CA LEU A 77 -0.80 0.46 -5.92
C LEU A 77 0.21 1.41 -5.30
N LYS A 78 0.08 2.71 -5.57
CA LYS A 78 0.77 3.77 -4.83
C LYS A 78 -0.18 4.42 -3.83
N PHE A 79 0.16 4.35 -2.56
CA PHE A 79 -0.49 5.14 -1.52
C PHE A 79 0.07 6.56 -1.52
N HIS A 80 1.38 6.68 -1.32
CA HIS A 80 2.10 7.94 -1.37
C HIS A 80 3.55 7.65 -1.75
N ALA A 81 4.11 8.43 -2.66
CA ALA A 81 5.53 8.44 -3.02
C ALA A 81 5.78 9.58 -4.01
N ARG A 82 7.05 9.89 -4.25
CA ARG A 82 7.45 10.91 -5.23
C ARG A 82 7.03 10.55 -6.66
N GLU A 83 7.25 9.31 -7.07
CA GLU A 83 6.98 8.83 -8.42
C GLU A 83 5.76 7.91 -8.46
N GLU A 84 5.02 7.88 -9.57
CA GLU A 84 3.89 6.95 -9.74
C GLU A 84 4.35 5.49 -9.83
N ASN A 85 5.39 5.23 -10.61
CA ASN A 85 5.90 3.89 -10.84
C ASN A 85 7.04 3.59 -9.85
N PRO A 86 7.02 2.46 -9.11
CA PRO A 86 8.03 2.15 -8.11
C PRO A 86 9.44 1.92 -8.70
N PHE A 87 9.55 1.51 -9.96
CA PHE A 87 10.86 1.44 -10.64
C PHE A 87 11.42 2.83 -10.95
N LYS A 88 10.56 3.77 -11.38
CA LYS A 88 10.96 5.17 -11.55
C LYS A 88 11.36 5.81 -10.21
N PHE A 89 10.66 5.44 -9.14
CA PHE A 89 11.01 5.87 -7.79
C PHE A 89 12.41 5.42 -7.38
N ILE A 90 12.74 4.13 -7.58
CA ILE A 90 14.08 3.61 -7.28
C ILE A 90 15.13 4.33 -8.15
N GLN A 91 14.85 4.55 -9.44
CA GLN A 91 15.76 5.30 -10.30
C GLN A 91 15.99 6.73 -9.78
N TRP A 92 14.93 7.43 -9.38
CA TRP A 92 15.04 8.75 -8.77
C TRP A 92 15.88 8.75 -7.48
N VAL A 93 15.74 7.73 -6.62
CA VAL A 93 16.60 7.56 -5.43
C VAL A 93 18.07 7.38 -5.82
N LYS A 94 18.34 6.54 -6.84
CA LYS A 94 19.71 6.29 -7.35
C LYS A 94 20.32 7.55 -7.97
N ASP A 95 19.60 8.23 -8.84
CA ASP A 95 20.07 9.42 -9.57
C ASP A 95 20.44 10.57 -8.62
N ASN A 96 19.74 10.65 -7.48
CA ASN A 96 20.00 11.66 -6.45
C ASN A 96 20.94 11.17 -5.34
N ASN A 97 21.47 9.94 -5.45
CA ASN A 97 22.36 9.33 -4.47
C ASN A 97 21.78 9.29 -3.04
N TYR A 98 20.46 9.11 -2.94
CA TYR A 98 19.74 9.07 -1.67
C TYR A 98 19.76 7.68 -1.03
N THR A 99 19.40 7.64 0.26
CA THR A 99 19.44 6.47 1.12
C THR A 99 18.03 6.08 1.55
N PHE A 100 17.68 4.81 1.39
CA PHE A 100 16.50 4.24 2.03
C PHE A 100 16.70 4.14 3.54
N GLU A 101 15.86 4.83 4.32
CA GLU A 101 15.78 4.66 5.77
C GLU A 101 14.73 3.60 6.10
N ILE A 102 15.19 2.49 6.67
CA ILE A 102 14.40 1.30 6.94
C ILE A 102 14.03 1.27 8.43
N HIS A 103 12.71 1.25 8.69
CA HIS A 103 12.11 1.06 10.00
C HIS A 103 11.40 -0.30 10.02
N GLY A 104 12.10 -1.37 10.40
CA GLY A 104 11.62 -2.74 10.25
C GLY A 104 12.01 -3.33 8.90
N GLU A 105 11.04 -3.71 8.08
CA GLU A 105 11.27 -4.32 6.76
C GLU A 105 10.88 -3.34 5.65
N LEU A 106 11.76 -3.23 4.65
CA LEU A 106 11.51 -2.39 3.47
C LEU A 106 10.49 -3.02 2.51
N PHE A 107 10.45 -4.35 2.50
CA PHE A 107 9.49 -5.19 1.81
C PHE A 107 8.76 -6.03 2.85
N TYR A 108 7.59 -5.59 3.26
CA TYR A 108 6.76 -6.30 4.22
C TYR A 108 5.81 -7.25 3.49
N GLU A 109 5.98 -8.56 3.72
CA GLU A 109 5.16 -9.59 3.10
C GLU A 109 3.87 -9.77 3.91
N CYS A 110 2.71 -9.73 3.24
CA CYS A 110 1.45 -10.02 3.91
C CYS A 110 1.43 -11.50 4.31
N ASN A 111 0.92 -11.83 5.51
CA ASN A 111 0.91 -13.20 6.06
C ASN A 111 0.22 -14.27 5.18
N ASN A 112 -0.50 -13.88 4.13
CA ASN A 112 -1.17 -14.77 3.18
C ASN A 112 -0.56 -14.71 1.77
N ASP A 113 0.63 -14.13 1.63
CA ASP A 113 1.39 -13.92 0.40
C ASP A 113 0.61 -13.23 -0.72
N SER A 114 -0.48 -12.53 -0.40
CA SER A 114 -1.34 -11.90 -1.41
C SER A 114 -0.75 -10.59 -1.96
N PHE A 115 0.14 -9.94 -1.22
CA PHE A 115 0.86 -8.75 -1.66
C PHE A 115 2.09 -8.51 -0.81
N VAL A 116 2.97 -7.65 -1.31
CA VAL A 116 4.12 -7.11 -0.57
C VAL A 116 4.01 -5.59 -0.52
N ASP A 117 4.09 -5.02 0.67
CA ASP A 117 4.20 -3.58 0.85
C ASP A 117 5.68 -3.18 0.73
N PHE A 118 6.01 -2.35 -0.28
CA PHE A 118 7.31 -1.69 -0.43
C PHE A 118 7.21 -0.27 0.13
N HIS A 119 7.68 -0.07 1.36
CA HIS A 119 7.49 1.19 2.08
C HIS A 119 8.66 1.53 3.00
N GLY A 120 8.81 2.83 3.28
CA GLY A 120 9.89 3.32 4.12
C GLY A 120 10.02 4.83 4.01
N ASN A 121 11.21 5.34 4.34
CA ASN A 121 11.54 6.76 4.19
C ASN A 121 12.76 6.93 3.29
N VAL A 122 12.87 8.08 2.64
CA VAL A 122 14.11 8.54 1.99
C VAL A 122 14.80 9.53 2.91
N LYS A 123 15.97 9.16 3.43
CA LYS A 123 16.63 9.86 4.56
C LYS A 123 16.89 11.33 4.26
N GLU A 124 17.55 11.61 3.15
CA GLU A 124 17.99 12.96 2.76
C GLU A 124 16.81 13.86 2.37
N TYR A 125 15.71 13.25 1.93
CA TYR A 125 14.50 13.97 1.52
C TYR A 125 13.43 14.02 2.63
N SER A 126 13.64 13.29 3.74
CA SER A 126 12.71 13.18 4.87
C SER A 126 11.26 12.89 4.46
N ALA A 127 11.08 12.05 3.43
CA ALA A 127 9.75 11.74 2.88
C ALA A 127 9.46 10.24 2.95
N ALA A 128 8.27 9.91 3.42
CA ALA A 128 7.73 8.57 3.39
C ALA A 128 7.31 8.16 1.97
N PHE A 129 7.40 6.87 1.70
CA PHE A 129 6.82 6.25 0.52
C PHE A 129 6.17 4.92 0.87
N HIS A 130 5.16 4.54 0.10
CA HIS A 130 4.44 3.29 0.24
C HIS A 130 3.79 2.88 -1.08
N TYR A 131 4.25 1.73 -1.58
CA TYR A 131 3.64 0.97 -2.65
C TYR A 131 3.17 -0.38 -2.11
N ARG A 132 2.09 -0.92 -2.68
CA ARG A 132 1.67 -2.31 -2.52
C ARG A 132 1.79 -3.02 -3.85
N ILE A 133 2.47 -4.16 -3.87
CA ILE A 133 2.79 -4.89 -5.09
C ILE A 133 2.09 -6.26 -5.02
N TYR A 134 1.34 -6.60 -6.07
CA TYR A 134 0.62 -7.87 -6.23
C TYR A 134 1.33 -8.83 -7.19
N ASP A 135 2.17 -8.28 -8.06
CA ASP A 135 2.86 -9.04 -9.11
C ASP A 135 4.19 -9.61 -8.60
N VAL A 136 4.31 -10.94 -8.59
CA VAL A 136 5.45 -11.66 -8.01
C VAL A 136 6.76 -11.38 -8.74
N GLU A 137 6.71 -11.30 -10.08
CA GLU A 137 7.90 -10.99 -10.89
C GLU A 137 8.38 -9.56 -10.59
N MET A 138 7.45 -8.62 -10.51
CA MET A 138 7.72 -7.24 -10.13
C MET A 138 8.33 -7.13 -8.72
N ILE A 139 7.87 -7.92 -7.75
CA ILE A 139 8.45 -7.96 -6.39
C ILE A 139 9.93 -8.36 -6.46
N GLN A 140 10.26 -9.43 -7.20
CA GLN A 140 11.63 -9.90 -7.33
C GLN A 140 12.53 -8.85 -8.01
N GLU A 141 12.03 -8.22 -9.07
CA GLU A 141 12.76 -7.18 -9.76
C GLU A 141 13.01 -5.94 -8.87
N LEU A 142 11.99 -5.52 -8.09
CA LEU A 142 12.13 -4.43 -7.14
C LEU A 142 13.17 -4.75 -6.06
N LYS A 143 13.12 -5.95 -5.47
CA LYS A 143 14.12 -6.41 -4.47
C LYS A 143 15.54 -6.35 -5.04
N ASN A 144 15.73 -6.81 -6.28
CA ASN A 144 17.03 -6.76 -6.95
C ASN A 144 17.52 -5.32 -7.14
N LYS A 145 16.71 -4.42 -7.68
CA LYS A 145 17.11 -3.02 -7.89
C LYS A 145 17.36 -2.27 -6.58
N VAL A 146 16.61 -2.57 -5.53
CA VAL A 146 16.82 -2.00 -4.19
C VAL A 146 18.13 -2.48 -3.58
N SER A 147 18.56 -3.72 -3.84
CA SER A 147 19.85 -4.23 -3.36
C SER A 147 21.06 -3.44 -3.88
N GLU A 148 20.90 -2.71 -4.98
CA GLU A 148 21.91 -1.82 -5.56
C GLU A 148 21.91 -0.40 -4.94
N CYS A 149 20.95 -0.10 -4.06
CA CYS A 149 20.76 1.22 -3.48
C CYS A 149 21.41 1.34 -2.09
N LYS A 150 21.72 2.58 -1.69
CA LYS A 150 22.13 2.86 -0.31
C LYS A 150 20.95 2.62 0.63
N SER A 151 21.22 1.93 1.74
CA SER A 151 20.24 1.71 2.80
C SER A 151 20.84 1.99 4.17
N TYR A 152 19.99 2.43 5.09
CA TYR A 152 20.30 2.69 6.49
C TYR A 152 19.19 2.08 7.35
N VAL A 153 19.54 1.10 8.17
CA VAL A 153 18.60 0.44 9.10
C VAL A 153 18.63 1.18 10.43
N LYS A 154 17.49 1.76 10.84
CA LYS A 154 17.39 2.52 12.09
C LYS A 154 16.93 1.65 13.26
N TRP A 155 16.11 0.64 12.99
CA TRP A 155 15.55 -0.26 13.99
C TRP A 155 15.42 -1.68 13.40
N LEU A 156 16.18 -2.63 13.94
CA LEU A 156 15.84 -4.05 13.78
C LEU A 156 14.78 -4.37 14.84
N ARG A 157 13.69 -5.03 14.44
CA ARG A 157 12.91 -5.78 15.43
C ARG A 157 13.84 -6.87 15.95
N ASN A 158 14.44 -6.67 17.11
CA ASN A 158 14.99 -7.79 17.86
C ASN A 158 13.80 -8.72 18.13
N ALA A 159 13.74 -9.84 17.41
CA ALA A 159 12.84 -10.92 17.74
C ALA A 159 13.21 -11.37 19.17
N SER A 160 12.27 -11.19 20.09
CA SER A 160 12.28 -11.84 21.41
C SER A 160 11.13 -12.82 21.44
#